data_AF-A0A3Q9IZ73-F1
#
_entry.id   AF-A0A3Q9IZ73-F1
#
_cell.length_a   1.000
_cell.length_b   1.000
_cell.length_c   1.000
_cell.angle_alpha   90.00
_cell.angle_beta   90.00
_cell.angle_gamma   90.00
#
_symmetry.space_group_name_H-M   'P 1'
#
loop_
_entity.id
_entity.type
_entity.pdbx_description
1 polymer ?
#
loop_
_entity_poly.entity_id
_entity_poly.type
_entity_poly.pdbx_seq_one_letter_code
_entity_poly.pdbx_strand_id
1 'polypeptide(L)'
;MRAVAPPEAPWPGLLVHTPQGEAHVLVDADVLEEEWAGWDAAASGHLLSPCDIVRRADGHDVALPHCVERADAFLVRRRGADAPLSDGECLTCAVSLLRGAAECAAAGIPEPHGTWWLTDAGRPVLATGATEAGRSTAELLAELGDHAHGALRHAILDVRDALDDRRALMRDVDRLEASLFAVGEPAPLATTMLTPQRARTAGVPDVPEAAGPERRARWADLIAAHVDGDIADAASQAVTSVWRRLRRPTRSRRAPWVLAAGIVVVVVGAGLMWPGGGVDPAGGSPVAADAAEGSAGEGGVPGGSTEAVPTDAAAPIPSPGPPPEPAPAPAPAPDPGAQPPVAAPSTPGGTGGGWVDAAEALLAARTACAGEAGCLATVAEDPARVFPAGAADLPGGQRSITLLDEYGGAAVVRVDATATGATSQLVVLVLTAGKALLRDIHDVAEQGG
;
A
#
# COMPACT_ATOMS: atom_id res chain seq x y z
N MET A 1 14.58 4.39 0.36
CA MET A 1 13.62 5.04 -0.57
C MET A 1 14.13 4.82 -1.99
N ARG A 2 13.25 4.51 -2.95
CA ARG A 2 13.59 4.25 -4.36
C ARG A 2 12.67 5.08 -5.26
N ALA A 3 13.20 5.72 -6.29
CA ALA A 3 12.35 6.38 -7.29
C ALA A 3 11.66 5.32 -8.17
N VAL A 4 10.37 5.49 -8.43
CA VAL A 4 9.57 4.61 -9.29
C VAL A 4 8.83 5.47 -10.32
N ALA A 5 8.55 4.88 -11.48
CA ALA A 5 7.81 5.54 -12.56
C ALA A 5 7.17 4.47 -13.47
N PRO A 6 6.23 4.85 -14.34
CA PRO A 6 5.78 3.97 -15.40
C PRO A 6 6.96 3.39 -16.20
N PRO A 7 6.93 2.10 -16.57
CA PRO A 7 5.81 1.15 -16.42
C PRO A 7 5.80 0.36 -15.10
N GLU A 8 6.69 0.66 -14.14
CA GLU A 8 6.79 -0.07 -12.85
C GLU A 8 5.78 0.40 -11.80
N ALA A 9 5.19 1.59 -11.98
CA ALA A 9 4.16 2.17 -11.12
C ALA A 9 3.14 2.97 -11.96
N PRO A 10 1.92 3.23 -11.45
CA PRO A 10 0.91 3.99 -12.20
C PRO A 10 1.32 5.45 -12.49
N TRP A 11 2.07 6.05 -11.56
CA TRP A 11 2.62 7.41 -11.67
C TRP A 11 4.07 7.48 -11.19
N PRO A 12 4.85 8.48 -11.63
CA PRO A 12 6.16 8.75 -11.06
C PRO A 12 6.04 9.15 -9.58
N GLY A 13 6.89 8.56 -8.73
CA GLY A 13 6.88 8.81 -7.30
C GLY A 13 8.11 8.26 -6.58
N LEU A 14 8.08 8.34 -5.25
CA LEU A 14 9.08 7.71 -4.38
C LEU A 14 8.45 6.56 -3.61
N LEU A 15 8.99 5.36 -3.81
CA LEU A 15 8.74 4.20 -2.95
C LEU A 15 9.42 4.42 -1.60
N VAL A 16 8.61 4.42 -0.56
CA VAL A 16 9.01 4.56 0.83
C VAL A 16 8.48 3.39 1.64
N HIS A 17 9.17 3.07 2.73
CA HIS A 17 8.72 2.08 3.70
C HIS A 17 8.45 2.80 5.03
N THR A 18 7.34 2.47 5.67
CA THR A 18 7.08 2.89 7.04
C THR A 18 8.05 2.16 7.99
N PRO A 19 8.24 2.66 9.22
CA PRO A 19 8.99 1.92 10.24
C PRO A 19 8.44 0.51 10.51
N GLN A 20 7.15 0.27 10.21
CA GLN A 20 6.47 -1.01 10.33
C GLN A 20 6.64 -1.91 9.10
N GLY A 21 7.39 -1.47 8.08
CA GLY A 21 7.67 -2.24 6.86
C GLY A 21 6.66 -2.05 5.71
N GLU A 22 5.57 -1.30 5.93
CA GLU A 22 4.55 -1.07 4.90
C GLU A 22 5.09 -0.21 3.77
N ALA A 23 4.84 -0.61 2.52
CA ALA A 23 5.33 0.10 1.35
C ALA A 23 4.27 1.08 0.81
N HIS A 24 4.67 2.33 0.59
CA HIS A 24 3.85 3.33 -0.06
C HIS A 24 4.60 4.01 -1.19
N VAL A 25 3.87 4.50 -2.18
CA VAL A 25 4.42 5.38 -3.20
C VAL A 25 3.94 6.80 -2.94
N LEU A 26 4.89 7.70 -2.67
CA LEU A 26 4.64 9.13 -2.57
C LEU A 26 4.60 9.73 -3.97
N VAL A 27 3.42 10.16 -4.40
CA VAL A 27 3.19 10.82 -5.69
C VAL A 27 2.90 12.29 -5.44
N ASP A 28 3.54 13.19 -6.18
CA ASP A 28 3.26 14.62 -6.06
C ASP A 28 1.78 14.87 -6.39
N ALA A 29 1.05 15.58 -5.52
CA ALA A 29 -0.37 15.83 -5.72
C ALA A 29 -0.69 16.51 -7.05
N ASP A 30 0.22 17.34 -7.58
CA ASP A 30 0.05 18.01 -8.88
C ASP A 30 0.10 17.03 -10.08
N VAL A 31 0.60 15.80 -9.87
CA VAL A 31 0.58 14.73 -10.89
C VAL A 31 -0.80 14.07 -10.97
N LEU A 32 -1.55 14.09 -9.86
CA LEU A 32 -2.91 13.57 -9.80
C LEU A 32 -3.85 14.73 -10.12
N GLU A 33 -4.60 14.62 -11.21
CA GLU A 33 -5.51 15.70 -11.64
C GLU A 33 -6.54 16.03 -10.54
N GLU A 34 -7.02 17.29 -10.50
CA GLU A 34 -8.03 17.71 -9.50
C GLU A 34 -9.30 16.87 -9.56
N GLU A 35 -9.66 16.37 -10.75
CA GLU A 35 -10.83 15.54 -11.01
C GLU A 35 -10.52 14.02 -10.92
N TRP A 36 -9.35 13.64 -10.40
CA TRP A 36 -8.98 12.24 -10.27
C TRP A 36 -9.97 11.49 -9.37
N ALA A 37 -10.60 10.44 -9.90
CA ALA A 37 -11.64 9.71 -9.19
C ALA A 37 -11.16 9.03 -7.88
N GLY A 38 -9.85 8.84 -7.72
CA GLY A 38 -9.27 8.29 -6.50
C GLY A 38 -9.45 9.17 -5.26
N TRP A 39 -9.74 10.47 -5.43
CA TRP A 39 -9.99 11.39 -4.30
C TRP A 39 -11.24 11.03 -3.50
N ASP A 40 -12.29 10.58 -4.17
CA ASP A 40 -13.58 10.22 -3.54
C ASP A 40 -13.73 8.70 -3.34
N ALA A 41 -12.75 7.92 -3.81
CA ALA A 41 -12.76 6.46 -3.71
C ALA A 41 -12.57 5.99 -2.26
N ALA A 42 -13.26 4.91 -1.90
CA ALA A 42 -13.09 4.28 -0.59
C ALA A 42 -11.70 3.64 -0.47
N ALA A 43 -11.02 3.85 0.66
CA ALA A 43 -9.68 3.29 0.91
C ALA A 43 -9.61 1.75 0.83
N SER A 44 -10.72 1.07 1.14
CA SER A 44 -10.85 -0.39 1.03
C SER A 44 -11.49 -0.85 -0.28
N GLY A 45 -11.78 0.08 -1.20
CA GLY A 45 -12.40 -0.19 -2.49
C GLY A 45 -11.41 -0.78 -3.51
N HIS A 46 -11.89 -0.85 -4.74
CA HIS A 46 -11.13 -1.34 -5.89
C HIS A 46 -10.72 -0.22 -6.85
N LEU A 47 -11.09 1.03 -6.61
CA LEU A 47 -10.40 2.20 -7.13
C LEU A 47 -9.18 2.53 -6.28
N LEU A 48 -8.05 2.81 -6.92
CA LEU A 48 -6.85 3.25 -6.22
C LEU A 48 -7.10 4.63 -5.60
N SER A 49 -6.92 4.74 -4.29
CA SER A 49 -7.17 5.97 -3.53
C SER A 49 -5.98 6.32 -2.63
N PRO A 50 -5.89 7.57 -2.15
CA PRO A 50 -4.94 7.97 -1.11
C PRO A 50 -5.07 7.13 0.16
N CYS A 51 -3.93 6.72 0.71
CA CYS A 51 -3.83 6.26 2.10
C CYS A 51 -3.63 7.44 3.06
N ASP A 52 -2.82 8.42 2.65
CA ASP A 52 -2.49 9.61 3.45
C ASP A 52 -2.01 10.78 2.55
N ILE A 53 -1.94 11.98 3.12
CA ILE A 53 -1.40 13.18 2.47
C ILE A 53 -0.23 13.73 3.28
N VAL A 54 0.96 13.69 2.69
CA VAL A 54 2.19 14.23 3.28
C VAL A 54 2.34 15.69 2.87
N ARG A 55 2.27 16.60 3.86
CA ARG A 55 2.43 18.03 3.63
C ARG A 55 3.90 18.41 3.47
N ARG A 56 4.23 19.16 2.43
CA ARG A 56 5.55 19.76 2.21
C ARG A 56 5.44 21.28 2.21
N ALA A 57 6.56 21.96 2.39
CA ALA A 57 6.60 23.42 2.35
C ALA A 57 6.26 24.00 0.96
N ASP A 58 6.37 23.19 -0.10
CA ASP A 58 6.20 23.58 -1.49
C ASP A 58 5.10 22.79 -2.24
N GLY A 59 4.29 22.01 -1.53
CA GLY A 59 3.22 21.21 -2.11
C GLY A 59 2.78 20.08 -1.20
N HIS A 60 2.14 19.07 -1.77
CA HIS A 60 1.73 17.86 -1.06
C HIS A 60 2.18 16.64 -1.84
N ASP A 61 2.56 15.58 -1.13
CA ASP A 61 2.65 14.25 -1.69
C ASP A 61 1.46 13.44 -1.21
N VAL A 62 0.96 12.56 -2.07
CA VAL A 62 -0.13 11.64 -1.82
C VAL A 62 0.50 10.28 -1.61
N ALA A 63 0.32 9.69 -0.43
CA ALA A 63 0.76 8.34 -0.16
C ALA A 63 -0.26 7.37 -0.74
N LEU A 64 0.14 6.61 -1.76
CA LEU A 64 -0.67 5.58 -2.40
C LEU A 64 -0.19 4.17 -1.98
N PRO A 65 -1.08 3.16 -2.01
CA PRO A 65 -0.68 1.76 -1.91
C PRO A 65 0.44 1.42 -2.92
N HIS A 66 1.38 0.57 -2.52
CA HIS A 66 2.41 0.09 -3.43
C HIS A 66 1.82 -0.91 -4.44
N CYS A 67 1.64 -0.46 -5.68
CA CYS A 67 1.27 -1.31 -6.81
C CYS A 67 2.50 -2.07 -7.32
N VAL A 68 2.54 -3.38 -7.12
CA VAL A 68 3.74 -4.22 -7.39
C VAL A 68 3.81 -4.74 -8.83
N GLU A 69 2.66 -4.97 -9.45
CA GLU A 69 2.57 -5.55 -10.80
C GLU A 69 1.24 -5.16 -11.44
N ARG A 70 1.21 -4.98 -12.76
CA ARG A 70 -0.05 -4.82 -13.48
C ARG A 70 -0.80 -6.15 -13.55
N ALA A 71 -2.11 -6.13 -13.43
CA ALA A 71 -2.94 -7.34 -13.46
C ALA A 71 -2.80 -8.10 -14.79
N ASP A 72 -2.64 -7.38 -15.91
CA ASP A 72 -2.40 -8.01 -17.21
C ASP A 72 -1.04 -8.70 -17.30
N ALA A 73 0.02 -8.07 -16.79
CA ALA A 73 1.35 -8.66 -16.70
C ALA A 73 1.34 -9.91 -15.81
N PHE A 74 0.62 -9.87 -14.68
CA PHE A 74 0.43 -11.02 -13.79
C PHE A 74 -0.19 -12.21 -14.52
N LEU A 75 -1.27 -12.02 -15.27
CA LEU A 75 -1.94 -13.09 -16.02
C LEU A 75 -1.02 -13.68 -17.11
N VAL A 76 -0.27 -12.82 -17.82
CA VAL A 76 0.72 -13.26 -18.82
C VAL A 76 1.84 -14.07 -18.16
N ARG A 77 2.34 -13.62 -17.00
CA ARG A 77 3.39 -14.31 -16.24
C ARG A 77 2.93 -15.69 -15.77
N ARG A 78 1.70 -15.82 -15.25
CA ARG A 78 1.10 -17.10 -14.83
C ARG A 78 1.01 -18.09 -16.00
N ARG A 79 0.56 -17.62 -17.17
CA ARG A 79 0.54 -18.42 -18.41
C ARG A 79 1.93 -18.85 -18.84
N GLY A 80 2.90 -17.93 -18.86
CA GLY A 80 4.28 -18.22 -19.29
C GLY A 80 5.03 -19.17 -18.35
N ALA A 81 4.65 -19.23 -17.08
CA ALA A 81 5.19 -20.13 -16.08
C ALA A 81 4.50 -21.51 -16.03
N ASP A 82 3.55 -21.79 -16.93
CA ASP A 82 2.71 -22.99 -16.93
C ASP A 82 2.04 -23.27 -15.56
N ALA A 83 1.65 -22.19 -14.90
CA ALA A 83 1.03 -22.22 -13.59
C ALA A 83 -0.27 -21.41 -13.68
N PRO A 84 -1.35 -22.00 -14.23
CA PRO A 84 -2.62 -21.31 -14.41
C PRO A 84 -3.22 -20.91 -13.06
N LEU A 85 -4.09 -19.90 -13.09
CA LEU A 85 -4.83 -19.49 -11.92
C LEU A 85 -5.76 -20.63 -11.48
N SER A 86 -5.87 -20.83 -10.17
CA SER A 86 -6.94 -21.66 -9.63
C SER A 86 -8.30 -20.98 -9.79
N ASP A 87 -9.38 -21.75 -9.75
CA ASP A 87 -10.75 -21.20 -9.76
C ASP A 87 -10.97 -20.18 -8.62
N GLY A 88 -10.38 -20.41 -7.43
CA GLY A 88 -10.47 -19.45 -6.32
C GLY A 88 -9.71 -18.14 -6.55
N GLU A 89 -8.56 -18.19 -7.24
CA GLU A 89 -7.84 -16.98 -7.66
C GLU A 89 -8.63 -16.22 -8.74
N CYS A 90 -9.20 -16.94 -9.71
CA CYS A 90 -10.09 -16.38 -10.72
C CYS A 90 -11.29 -15.68 -10.09
N LEU A 91 -11.90 -16.28 -9.07
CA LEU A 91 -13.01 -15.71 -8.33
C LEU A 91 -12.61 -14.39 -7.64
N THR A 92 -11.49 -14.37 -6.91
CA THR A 92 -10.97 -13.17 -6.25
C THR A 92 -10.73 -12.02 -7.24
N CYS A 93 -10.12 -12.32 -8.40
CA CYS A 93 -9.93 -11.35 -9.47
C CYS A 93 -11.28 -10.85 -10.01
N ALA A 94 -12.20 -11.76 -10.36
CA ALA A 94 -13.48 -11.41 -10.97
C ALA A 94 -14.34 -10.53 -10.05
N VAL A 95 -14.40 -10.83 -8.76
CA VAL A 95 -15.11 -10.00 -7.77
C VAL A 95 -14.48 -8.61 -7.66
N SER A 96 -13.14 -8.53 -7.65
CA SER A 96 -12.44 -7.24 -7.60
C SER A 96 -12.72 -6.37 -8.82
N LEU A 97 -12.71 -6.98 -10.02
CA LEU A 97 -13.04 -6.31 -11.28
C LEU A 97 -14.50 -5.84 -11.34
N LEU A 98 -15.45 -6.68 -10.88
CA LEU A 98 -16.86 -6.33 -10.78
C LEU A 98 -17.07 -5.12 -9.85
N ARG A 99 -16.49 -5.18 -8.65
CA ARG A 99 -16.63 -4.10 -7.65
C ARG A 99 -15.99 -2.80 -8.13
N GLY A 100 -14.79 -2.84 -8.70
CA GLY A 100 -14.18 -1.62 -9.25
C GLY A 100 -14.93 -1.04 -10.44
N ALA A 101 -15.55 -1.88 -11.28
CA ALA A 101 -16.44 -1.41 -12.34
C ALA A 101 -17.71 -0.74 -11.79
N ALA A 102 -18.30 -1.30 -10.73
CA ALA A 102 -19.44 -0.71 -10.03
C ALA A 102 -19.06 0.62 -9.34
N GLU A 103 -17.88 0.71 -8.73
CA GLU A 103 -17.35 1.96 -8.16
C GLU A 103 -17.17 3.03 -9.23
N CYS A 104 -16.61 2.69 -10.40
CA CYS A 104 -16.50 3.60 -11.54
C CYS A 104 -17.87 4.08 -12.01
N ALA A 105 -18.83 3.17 -12.14
CA ALA A 105 -20.19 3.47 -12.57
C ALA A 105 -20.89 4.43 -11.59
N ALA A 106 -20.71 4.21 -10.28
CA ALA A 106 -21.24 5.06 -9.21
C ALA A 106 -20.60 6.46 -9.23
N ALA A 107 -19.29 6.55 -9.48
CA ALA A 107 -18.56 7.80 -9.64
C ALA A 107 -18.84 8.51 -10.98
N GLY A 108 -19.67 7.93 -11.86
CA GLY A 108 -20.04 8.55 -13.13
C GLY A 108 -18.96 8.46 -14.20
N ILE A 109 -17.96 7.61 -14.02
CA ILE A 109 -16.85 7.41 -14.95
C ILE A 109 -17.38 6.59 -16.15
N PRO A 110 -17.40 7.14 -17.38
CA PRO A 110 -18.16 6.57 -18.51
C PRO A 110 -17.61 5.24 -19.03
N GLU A 111 -16.31 5.03 -18.93
CA GLU A 111 -15.62 3.74 -19.04
C GLU A 111 -14.46 3.77 -18.05
N PRO A 112 -14.14 2.68 -17.33
CA PRO A 112 -12.98 2.65 -16.44
C PRO A 112 -11.68 2.81 -17.24
N HIS A 113 -11.34 4.06 -17.59
CA HIS A 113 -10.08 4.43 -18.20
C HIS A 113 -9.02 4.38 -17.10
N GLY A 114 -8.16 3.37 -17.19
CA GLY A 114 -7.11 3.17 -16.22
C GLY A 114 -6.37 1.87 -16.49
N THR A 115 -5.47 1.55 -15.58
CA THR A 115 -4.75 0.27 -15.59
C THR A 115 -5.05 -0.46 -14.29
N TRP A 116 -5.34 -1.74 -14.38
CA TRP A 116 -5.49 -2.62 -13.23
C TRP A 116 -4.13 -3.04 -12.70
N TRP A 117 -3.92 -2.89 -11.40
CA TRP A 117 -2.71 -3.22 -10.67
C TRP A 117 -3.01 -4.17 -9.51
N LEU A 118 -2.03 -4.96 -9.12
CA LEU A 118 -2.01 -5.68 -7.86
C LEU A 118 -1.23 -4.85 -6.84
N THR A 119 -1.80 -4.63 -5.66
CA THR A 119 -1.05 -4.10 -4.52
C THR A 119 -0.07 -5.15 -3.99
N ASP A 120 0.87 -4.74 -3.14
CA ASP A 120 1.71 -5.63 -2.35
C ASP A 120 0.93 -6.68 -1.53
N ALA A 121 -0.25 -6.31 -1.02
CA ALA A 121 -1.21 -7.23 -0.39
C ALA A 121 -1.97 -8.15 -1.37
N GLY A 122 -1.65 -8.12 -2.67
CA GLY A 122 -2.31 -8.93 -3.70
C GLY A 122 -3.74 -8.50 -4.05
N ARG A 123 -4.14 -7.27 -3.69
CA ARG A 123 -5.48 -6.75 -4.02
C ARG A 123 -5.47 -6.12 -5.41
N PRO A 124 -6.36 -6.55 -6.33
CA PRO A 124 -6.56 -5.84 -7.59
C PRO A 124 -7.22 -4.48 -7.36
N VAL A 125 -6.60 -3.42 -7.87
CA VAL A 125 -7.08 -2.03 -7.82
C VAL A 125 -6.92 -1.35 -9.19
N LEU A 126 -7.85 -0.48 -9.54
CA LEU A 126 -7.86 0.29 -10.77
C LEU A 126 -7.25 1.67 -10.54
N ALA A 127 -6.12 1.94 -11.19
CA ALA A 127 -5.53 3.28 -11.23
C ALA A 127 -6.14 4.08 -12.39
N THR A 128 -7.14 4.91 -12.10
CA THR A 128 -7.80 5.79 -13.07
C THR A 128 -6.91 6.97 -13.45
N GLY A 129 -6.91 7.40 -14.72
CA GLY A 129 -6.10 8.56 -15.15
C GLY A 129 -4.58 8.33 -15.20
N ALA A 130 -4.11 7.08 -15.03
CA ALA A 130 -2.71 6.75 -15.27
C ALA A 130 -2.34 6.95 -16.75
N THR A 131 -1.09 7.35 -17.02
CA THR A 131 -0.64 7.78 -18.36
C THR A 131 -0.60 6.67 -19.41
N GLU A 132 -0.72 5.42 -18.99
CA GLU A 132 -0.79 4.26 -19.88
C GLU A 132 -2.17 3.61 -19.79
N ALA A 133 -2.78 3.38 -20.96
CA ALA A 133 -3.97 2.56 -21.06
C ALA A 133 -3.59 1.09 -20.90
N GLY A 134 -4.18 0.43 -19.90
CA GLY A 134 -4.10 -1.00 -19.72
C GLY A 134 -5.14 -1.73 -20.57
N ARG A 135 -5.22 -3.06 -20.39
CA ARG A 135 -6.36 -3.84 -20.88
C ARG A 135 -7.64 -3.42 -20.16
N SER A 136 -8.75 -3.45 -20.88
CA SER A 136 -10.05 -3.10 -20.31
C SER A 136 -10.50 -4.12 -19.26
N THR A 137 -11.39 -3.72 -18.35
CA THR A 137 -11.98 -4.63 -17.36
C THR A 137 -12.67 -5.83 -18.05
N ALA A 138 -13.37 -5.59 -19.17
CA ALA A 138 -14.02 -6.65 -19.94
C ALA A 138 -13.02 -7.63 -20.57
N GLU A 139 -11.88 -7.14 -21.07
CA GLU A 139 -10.80 -7.99 -21.61
C GLU A 139 -10.17 -8.86 -20.52
N LEU A 140 -9.94 -8.31 -19.32
CA LEU A 140 -9.41 -9.06 -18.19
C LEU A 140 -10.41 -10.14 -17.72
N LEU A 141 -11.71 -9.84 -17.64
CA LEU A 141 -12.73 -10.83 -17.32
C LEU A 141 -12.83 -11.94 -18.37
N ALA A 142 -12.72 -11.58 -19.66
CA ALA A 142 -12.68 -12.59 -20.73
C ALA A 142 -11.47 -13.52 -20.57
N GLU A 143 -10.28 -12.97 -20.28
CA GLU A 143 -9.09 -13.78 -20.02
C GLU A 143 -9.24 -14.67 -18.77
N LEU A 144 -9.80 -14.16 -17.69
CA LEU A 144 -10.07 -14.96 -16.48
C LEU A 144 -11.04 -16.12 -16.80
N GLY A 145 -12.03 -15.88 -17.67
CA GLY A 145 -12.92 -16.92 -18.17
C GLY A 145 -12.21 -18.03 -18.96
N ASP A 146 -11.01 -17.79 -19.50
CA ASP A 146 -10.20 -18.83 -20.14
C ASP A 146 -9.46 -19.71 -19.11
N HIS A 147 -9.24 -19.20 -17.90
CA HIS A 147 -8.59 -19.92 -16.80
C HIS A 147 -9.58 -20.63 -15.88
N ALA A 148 -10.82 -20.14 -15.80
CA ALA A 148 -11.87 -20.70 -14.96
C ALA A 148 -12.59 -21.88 -15.62
N HIS A 149 -13.16 -22.76 -14.80
CA HIS A 149 -13.86 -23.97 -15.27
C HIS A 149 -15.35 -23.96 -14.92
N GLY A 150 -16.14 -24.71 -15.70
CA GLY A 150 -17.53 -25.02 -15.39
C GLY A 150 -18.40 -23.80 -15.10
N ALA A 151 -19.11 -23.85 -13.97
CA ALA A 151 -20.06 -22.80 -13.57
C ALA A 151 -19.38 -21.45 -13.28
N LEU A 152 -18.15 -21.45 -12.77
CA LEU A 152 -17.40 -20.22 -12.50
C LEU A 152 -17.11 -19.45 -13.80
N ARG A 153 -16.69 -20.16 -14.86
CA ARG A 153 -16.48 -19.55 -16.17
C ARG A 153 -17.73 -18.83 -16.67
N HIS A 154 -18.89 -19.45 -16.52
CA HIS A 154 -20.16 -18.83 -16.93
C HIS A 154 -20.49 -17.59 -16.10
N ALA A 155 -20.34 -17.66 -14.77
CA ALA A 155 -20.58 -16.50 -13.91
C ALA A 155 -19.64 -15.32 -14.22
N ILE A 156 -18.37 -15.58 -14.54
CA ILE A 156 -17.41 -14.53 -14.95
C ILE A 156 -17.82 -13.88 -16.28
N LEU A 157 -18.31 -14.66 -17.25
CA LEU A 157 -18.77 -14.12 -18.53
C LEU A 157 -20.07 -13.34 -18.39
N ASP A 158 -20.98 -13.75 -17.49
CA ASP A 158 -22.19 -12.98 -17.16
C ASP A 158 -21.83 -11.60 -16.58
N VAL A 159 -20.80 -11.54 -15.71
CA VAL A 159 -20.26 -10.28 -15.19
C VAL A 159 -19.69 -9.41 -16.31
N ARG A 160 -18.91 -10.01 -17.22
CA ARG A 160 -18.35 -9.30 -18.37
C ARG A 160 -19.46 -8.66 -19.22
N ASP A 161 -20.49 -9.43 -19.56
CA ASP A 161 -21.58 -8.97 -20.41
C ASP A 161 -22.41 -7.87 -19.72
N ALA A 162 -22.51 -7.89 -18.40
CA ALA A 162 -23.17 -6.83 -17.63
C ALA A 162 -22.43 -5.48 -17.69
N LEU A 163 -21.14 -5.46 -18.04
CA LEU A 163 -20.36 -4.21 -18.15
C LEU A 163 -20.82 -3.33 -19.33
N ASP A 164 -21.50 -3.90 -20.33
CA ASP A 164 -21.96 -3.18 -21.52
C ASP A 164 -23.07 -2.14 -21.20
N ASP A 165 -23.83 -2.34 -20.11
CA ASP A 165 -24.84 -1.39 -19.64
C ASP A 165 -24.59 -0.99 -18.18
N ARG A 166 -24.02 0.21 -18.01
CA ARG A 166 -23.76 0.83 -16.69
C ARG A 166 -24.98 0.81 -15.76
N ARG A 167 -26.19 1.07 -16.26
CA ARG A 167 -27.39 1.08 -15.42
C ARG A 167 -27.83 -0.32 -15.04
N ALA A 168 -27.58 -1.31 -15.88
CA ALA A 168 -27.81 -2.71 -15.56
C ALA A 168 -26.80 -3.19 -14.53
N LEU A 169 -25.51 -2.91 -14.73
CA LEU A 169 -24.43 -3.24 -13.79
C LEU A 169 -24.75 -2.77 -12.37
N MET A 170 -25.10 -1.49 -12.21
CA MET A 170 -25.42 -0.92 -10.89
C MET A 170 -26.64 -1.56 -10.22
N ARG A 171 -27.62 -2.03 -11.00
CA ARG A 171 -28.81 -2.70 -10.45
C ARG A 171 -28.53 -4.15 -10.06
N ASP A 172 -27.59 -4.79 -10.76
CA ASP A 172 -27.37 -6.23 -10.68
C ASP A 172 -26.08 -6.61 -9.95
N VAL A 173 -25.28 -5.64 -9.49
CA VAL A 173 -23.97 -5.88 -8.85
C VAL A 173 -24.05 -6.91 -7.72
N ASP A 174 -24.99 -6.76 -6.79
CA ASP A 174 -25.16 -7.70 -5.66
C ASP A 174 -25.55 -9.11 -6.13
N ARG A 175 -26.38 -9.20 -7.17
CA ARG A 175 -26.83 -10.46 -7.77
C ARG A 175 -25.68 -11.16 -8.48
N LEU A 176 -24.89 -10.40 -9.24
CA LEU A 176 -23.72 -10.90 -9.97
C LEU A 176 -22.64 -11.37 -9.00
N GLU A 177 -22.36 -10.59 -7.96
CA GLU A 177 -21.41 -10.96 -6.91
C GLU A 177 -21.88 -12.23 -6.17
N ALA A 178 -23.15 -12.30 -5.77
CA ALA A 178 -23.71 -13.50 -5.15
C ALA A 178 -23.61 -14.73 -6.07
N SER A 179 -23.77 -14.55 -7.39
CA SER A 179 -23.63 -15.65 -8.35
C SER A 179 -22.20 -16.18 -8.46
N LEU A 180 -21.20 -15.29 -8.35
CA LEU A 180 -19.79 -15.65 -8.29
C LEU A 180 -19.49 -16.48 -7.03
N PHE A 181 -19.95 -16.04 -5.86
CA PHE A 181 -19.74 -16.77 -4.60
C PHE A 181 -20.56 -18.06 -4.47
N ALA A 182 -21.64 -18.20 -5.22
CA ALA A 182 -22.43 -19.44 -5.22
C ALA A 182 -21.72 -20.63 -5.89
N VAL A 183 -20.69 -20.37 -6.72
CA VAL A 183 -20.05 -21.38 -7.56
C VAL A 183 -18.59 -21.66 -7.18
N GLY A 184 -18.04 -20.97 -6.18
CA GLY A 184 -16.67 -21.19 -5.71
C GLY A 184 -16.32 -20.40 -4.45
N GLU A 185 -15.17 -20.72 -3.86
CA GLU A 185 -14.61 -20.01 -2.71
C GLU A 185 -13.38 -19.18 -3.12
N PRO A 186 -13.23 -17.95 -2.60
CA PRO A 186 -12.13 -17.07 -3.00
C PRO A 186 -10.81 -17.57 -2.43
N ALA A 187 -9.74 -17.47 -3.22
CA ALA A 187 -8.38 -17.78 -2.80
C ALA A 187 -7.46 -16.56 -2.99
N PRO A 188 -6.43 -16.40 -2.14
CA PRO A 188 -5.45 -15.32 -2.30
C PRO A 188 -4.68 -15.48 -3.60
N LEU A 189 -4.35 -14.36 -4.26
CA LEU A 189 -3.54 -14.36 -5.47
C LEU A 189 -2.08 -14.68 -5.12
N ALA A 190 -1.51 -15.70 -5.75
CA ALA A 190 -0.11 -16.05 -5.57
C ALA A 190 0.79 -15.07 -6.33
N THR A 191 1.02 -13.89 -5.75
CA THR A 191 1.85 -12.82 -6.35
C THR A 191 3.33 -13.18 -6.35
N THR A 192 3.82 -13.87 -5.31
CA THR A 192 5.20 -14.35 -5.18
C THR A 192 5.36 -15.75 -5.78
N MET A 193 5.59 -15.83 -7.09
CA MET A 193 6.07 -17.07 -7.70
C MET A 193 7.58 -17.00 -7.84
N LEU A 194 8.30 -17.73 -6.97
CA LEU A 194 9.75 -17.90 -7.02
C LEU A 194 10.12 -18.96 -8.06
N THR A 195 9.70 -18.80 -9.32
CA THR A 195 10.16 -19.66 -10.40
C THR A 195 11.36 -18.99 -11.09
N PRO A 196 12.56 -19.60 -11.08
CA PRO A 196 13.71 -19.05 -11.79
C PRO A 196 13.43 -19.01 -13.29
N GLN A 197 13.20 -17.83 -13.84
CA GLN A 197 13.11 -17.64 -15.29
C GLN A 197 14.53 -17.69 -15.86
N ARG A 198 14.87 -18.76 -16.60
CA ARG A 198 16.13 -18.80 -17.36
C ARG A 198 16.11 -17.68 -18.39
N ALA A 199 17.13 -16.82 -18.35
CA ALA A 199 17.33 -15.67 -19.24
C ALA A 199 17.65 -16.04 -20.72
N ARG A 200 16.94 -17.02 -21.30
CA ARG A 200 17.17 -17.50 -22.68
C ARG A 200 15.99 -17.28 -23.63
N THR A 201 14.95 -16.58 -23.19
CA THR A 201 13.76 -16.30 -24.02
C THR A 201 13.39 -14.81 -24.06
N ALA A 202 14.32 -13.93 -23.68
CA ALA A 202 14.27 -12.53 -24.13
C ALA A 202 14.89 -12.49 -25.53
N GLY A 203 14.06 -12.71 -26.55
CA GLY A 203 14.43 -12.31 -27.90
C GLY A 203 14.65 -10.80 -27.88
N VAL A 204 15.87 -10.36 -28.17
CA VAL A 204 16.20 -8.95 -28.41
C VAL A 204 15.26 -8.46 -29.52
N PRO A 205 14.37 -7.50 -29.26
CA PRO A 205 13.63 -6.85 -30.34
C PRO A 205 14.63 -6.10 -31.20
N ASP A 206 14.59 -6.33 -32.51
CA ASP A 206 15.34 -5.55 -33.50
C ASP A 206 14.79 -4.11 -33.46
N VAL A 207 15.55 -3.19 -32.86
CA VAL A 207 15.19 -1.78 -32.76
C VAL A 207 15.66 -1.10 -34.05
N PRO A 208 14.75 -0.54 -34.89
CA PRO A 208 15.19 0.29 -35.98
C PRO A 208 15.86 1.55 -35.43
N GLU A 209 17.09 1.78 -35.88
CA GLU A 209 17.97 2.89 -35.53
C GLU A 209 17.29 4.23 -35.84
N ALA A 210 16.78 4.87 -34.79
CA ALA A 210 16.32 6.25 -34.80
C ALA A 210 17.31 7.12 -34.01
N ALA A 211 17.92 8.06 -34.72
CA ALA A 211 18.90 9.01 -34.23
C ALA A 211 18.50 9.72 -32.92
N GLY A 212 19.49 9.95 -32.04
CA GLY A 212 19.32 10.50 -30.69
C GLY A 212 18.70 11.91 -30.59
N PRO A 213 18.52 12.39 -29.35
CA PRO A 213 19.66 13.09 -28.75
C PRO A 213 20.04 12.65 -27.34
N GLU A 214 21.34 12.46 -27.22
CA GLU A 214 22.18 12.33 -26.03
C GLU A 214 22.04 13.55 -25.09
N ARG A 215 21.13 13.51 -24.12
CA ARG A 215 21.20 14.43 -22.95
C ARG A 215 20.55 13.95 -21.67
N ARG A 216 19.91 12.77 -21.68
CA ARG A 216 19.19 12.20 -20.53
C ARG A 216 20.00 11.16 -19.73
N ALA A 217 21.01 10.55 -20.34
CA ALA A 217 21.79 9.47 -19.71
C ALA A 217 22.94 9.94 -18.78
N ARG A 218 23.35 11.22 -18.79
CA ARG A 218 24.55 11.67 -18.05
C ARG A 218 24.34 11.98 -16.56
N TRP A 219 23.11 11.90 -16.05
CA TRP A 219 22.80 12.33 -14.68
C TRP A 219 22.63 11.14 -13.72
N ALA A 220 22.26 9.97 -14.27
CA ALA A 220 22.19 8.72 -13.52
C ALA A 220 23.60 8.26 -13.08
N ASP A 221 24.59 8.39 -13.97
CA ASP A 221 25.98 8.01 -13.68
C ASP A 221 26.68 8.92 -12.64
N LEU A 222 26.22 10.17 -12.48
CA LEU A 222 26.79 11.12 -11.52
C LEU A 222 26.26 10.92 -10.09
N ILE A 223 25.12 10.23 -9.92
CA ILE A 223 24.55 9.91 -8.61
C ILE A 223 25.07 8.56 -8.11
N ALA A 224 25.40 7.63 -9.02
CA ALA A 224 25.99 6.35 -8.68
C ALA A 224 27.44 6.44 -8.15
N ALA A 225 28.15 7.54 -8.42
CA ALA A 225 29.58 7.63 -8.12
C ALA A 225 29.93 8.13 -6.70
N HIS A 226 28.99 8.64 -5.88
CA HIS A 226 29.33 9.35 -4.62
C HIS A 226 28.31 9.15 -3.48
N VAL A 227 27.91 7.91 -3.18
CA VAL A 227 27.14 7.63 -1.95
C VAL A 227 27.64 6.34 -1.29
N ASP A 228 28.81 6.44 -0.66
CA ASP A 228 29.24 5.52 0.39
C ASP A 228 28.88 6.12 1.75
N GLY A 229 28.29 5.29 2.62
CA GLY A 229 28.39 5.37 4.08
C GLY A 229 27.82 6.60 4.77
N ASP A 230 26.70 6.37 5.48
CA ASP A 230 26.19 7.19 6.57
C ASP A 230 25.72 8.62 6.25
N ILE A 231 24.41 8.83 6.35
CA ILE A 231 23.78 9.75 7.32
C ILE A 231 22.26 9.67 7.10
N ALA A 232 21.63 8.83 7.93
CA ALA A 232 20.32 9.15 8.46
C ALA A 232 20.46 10.42 9.33
N ASP A 233 19.47 11.31 9.28
CA ASP A 233 19.29 12.56 10.06
C ASP A 233 19.73 13.93 9.48
N ALA A 234 20.23 14.08 8.24
CA ALA A 234 20.59 15.42 7.73
C ALA A 234 20.15 15.80 6.31
N ALA A 235 19.10 15.19 5.77
CA ALA A 235 18.58 15.55 4.43
C ALA A 235 17.11 15.97 4.42
N SER A 236 16.66 16.77 5.40
CA SER A 236 15.31 17.35 5.38
C SER A 236 15.23 18.79 4.81
N GLN A 237 16.33 19.42 4.36
CA GLN A 237 16.22 20.78 3.77
C GLN A 237 17.09 21.08 2.52
N ALA A 238 17.84 20.13 1.96
CA ALA A 238 18.78 20.45 0.87
C ALA A 238 18.41 19.89 -0.52
N VAL A 239 17.52 18.90 -0.63
CA VAL A 239 17.34 18.16 -1.90
C VAL A 239 16.36 18.81 -2.89
N THR A 240 15.46 19.70 -2.46
CA THR A 240 14.46 20.34 -3.36
C THR A 240 14.92 21.63 -4.02
N SER A 241 16.15 22.11 -3.76
CA SER A 241 16.68 23.34 -4.39
C SER A 241 17.33 23.09 -5.76
N VAL A 242 17.92 21.90 -5.96
CA VAL A 242 18.60 21.52 -7.20
C VAL A 242 17.58 21.22 -8.32
N TRP A 243 16.45 20.60 -7.96
CA TRP A 243 15.36 20.30 -8.89
C TRP A 243 14.69 21.57 -9.45
N ARG A 244 14.66 22.66 -8.67
CA ARG A 244 14.10 23.96 -9.07
C ARG A 244 14.94 24.73 -10.10
N ARG A 245 16.22 24.40 -10.31
CA ARG A 245 17.03 25.00 -11.39
C ARG A 245 16.84 24.35 -12.75
N LEU A 246 16.23 23.17 -12.81
CA LEU A 246 16.04 22.40 -14.04
C LEU A 246 14.62 22.53 -14.64
N ARG A 247 13.68 23.20 -13.94
CA ARG A 247 12.30 23.44 -14.39
C ARG A 247 11.96 24.92 -14.57
N ARG A 248 12.76 25.67 -15.34
CA ARG A 248 12.24 26.89 -16.00
C ARG A 248 11.66 26.49 -17.35
N PRO A 249 10.32 26.48 -17.54
CA PRO A 249 9.77 26.41 -18.87
C PRO A 249 10.13 27.70 -19.61
N THR A 250 10.93 27.60 -20.67
CA THR A 250 11.04 28.68 -21.65
C THR A 250 9.71 28.75 -22.39
N ARG A 251 8.83 29.68 -22.02
CA ARG A 251 7.64 30.00 -22.78
C ARG A 251 8.10 30.59 -24.13
N SER A 252 8.08 29.76 -25.17
CA SER A 252 8.51 30.16 -26.51
C SER A 252 7.47 31.07 -27.17
N ARG A 253 7.81 32.36 -27.19
CA ARG A 253 7.69 33.30 -28.31
C ARG A 253 6.56 33.04 -29.32
N ARG A 254 5.45 33.73 -29.14
CA ARG A 254 4.89 34.58 -30.21
C ARG A 254 5.31 36.03 -29.91
N ALA A 255 5.99 36.68 -30.84
CA ALA A 255 6.36 38.10 -30.80
C ALA A 255 6.39 38.63 -32.25
N PRO A 256 6.40 39.95 -32.54
CA PRO A 256 6.57 41.11 -31.64
C PRO A 256 5.65 42.32 -31.96
N TRP A 257 6.06 43.53 -31.52
CA TRP A 257 5.47 44.89 -31.52
C TRP A 257 4.96 45.26 -30.10
N VAL A 258 5.42 46.28 -29.35
CA VAL A 258 6.10 47.56 -29.64
C VAL A 258 6.97 48.00 -28.43
N LEU A 259 8.07 48.70 -28.73
CA LEU A 259 8.93 49.61 -27.97
C LEU A 259 8.47 50.19 -26.59
N ALA A 260 9.40 50.15 -25.61
CA ALA A 260 10.15 51.31 -25.04
C ALA A 260 10.24 51.39 -23.50
N ALA A 261 11.48 51.58 -23.02
CA ALA A 261 11.96 52.26 -21.81
C ALA A 261 11.41 51.80 -20.43
N GLY A 262 12.17 51.63 -19.35
CA GLY A 262 13.51 52.07 -18.95
C GLY A 262 13.50 52.23 -17.42
N ILE A 263 14.69 52.16 -16.81
CA ILE A 263 15.05 52.52 -15.41
C ILE A 263 15.10 51.39 -14.37
N VAL A 264 16.34 51.21 -13.89
CA VAL A 264 16.82 50.51 -12.69
C VAL A 264 16.84 51.51 -11.54
N VAL A 265 16.34 51.18 -10.34
CA VAL A 265 16.97 51.52 -9.03
C VAL A 265 16.47 50.55 -7.95
N VAL A 266 17.44 50.02 -7.20
CA VAL A 266 17.35 49.17 -6.00
C VAL A 266 17.12 50.04 -4.76
N VAL A 267 16.18 49.66 -3.88
CA VAL A 267 16.30 49.91 -2.43
C VAL A 267 15.78 48.69 -1.66
N VAL A 268 16.70 48.10 -0.90
CA VAL A 268 16.47 47.12 0.17
C VAL A 268 16.10 47.87 1.44
N GLY A 269 15.17 47.35 2.25
CA GLY A 269 15.08 47.75 3.65
C GLY A 269 13.71 47.63 4.30
N ALA A 270 13.40 46.41 4.74
CA ALA A 270 12.72 46.04 5.99
C ALA A 270 11.65 46.95 6.62
N GLY A 271 10.56 46.31 7.05
CA GLY A 271 10.00 46.60 8.36
C GLY A 271 8.49 46.80 8.40
N LEU A 272 7.78 45.67 8.52
CA LEU A 272 6.76 45.41 9.54
C LEU A 272 5.63 46.43 9.77
N MET A 273 4.43 45.85 9.80
CA MET A 273 3.22 46.30 10.51
C MET A 273 2.40 47.44 9.89
N TRP A 274 1.38 46.99 9.14
CA TRP A 274 -0.04 47.24 9.41
C TRP A 274 -0.52 48.68 9.66
N PRO A 275 -1.45 49.15 8.83
CA PRO A 275 -2.60 49.91 9.31
C PRO A 275 -3.89 49.31 8.71
N GLY A 276 -4.93 48.93 9.48
CA GLY A 276 -5.42 49.65 10.64
C GLY A 276 -6.07 50.95 10.16
N GLY A 277 -7.20 50.83 9.44
CA GLY A 277 -7.96 51.97 8.98
C GLY A 277 -8.42 52.80 10.16
N GLY A 278 -8.11 54.09 10.15
CA GLY A 278 -8.70 55.07 11.03
C GLY A 278 -9.13 56.26 10.20
N VAL A 279 -10.36 56.72 10.41
CA VAL A 279 -10.68 58.13 10.63
C VAL A 279 -11.99 58.20 11.42
N ASP A 280 -11.92 58.79 12.60
CA ASP A 280 -13.00 59.45 13.35
C ASP A 280 -12.50 60.89 13.62
N PRO A 281 -13.29 61.84 14.15
CA PRO A 281 -14.72 62.14 13.96
C PRO A 281 -14.95 63.67 13.74
N ALA A 282 -16.18 64.11 13.43
CA ALA A 282 -16.72 65.39 13.93
C ALA A 282 -18.18 65.65 13.49
N GLY A 283 -19.10 65.62 14.47
CA GLY A 283 -19.99 66.75 14.78
C GLY A 283 -21.32 66.89 14.02
N GLY A 284 -22.43 66.72 14.75
CA GLY A 284 -23.72 67.37 14.41
C GLY A 284 -24.96 66.52 14.76
N SER A 285 -25.67 66.89 15.82
CA SER A 285 -26.86 66.22 16.37
C SER A 285 -28.18 66.78 15.76
N PRO A 286 -29.40 66.46 16.26
CA PRO A 286 -30.33 65.47 15.71
C PRO A 286 -31.71 66.05 15.31
N VAL A 287 -32.50 65.39 14.44
CA VAL A 287 -33.97 65.62 14.35
C VAL A 287 -34.70 64.31 13.97
N ALA A 288 -35.89 64.16 14.55
CA ALA A 288 -36.76 63.02 14.69
C ALA A 288 -37.76 62.75 13.53
N ALA A 289 -38.50 61.64 13.68
CA ALA A 289 -39.80 61.27 13.07
C ALA A 289 -39.76 61.02 11.55
N ASP A 290 -40.53 60.10 10.94
CA ASP A 290 -41.79 59.41 11.24
C ASP A 290 -41.73 58.03 10.53
N ALA A 291 -42.29 56.95 11.08
CA ALA A 291 -43.61 56.38 10.74
C ALA A 291 -43.80 56.07 9.23
N ALA A 292 -44.52 55.06 8.78
CA ALA A 292 -45.11 53.81 9.28
C ALA A 292 -45.84 53.23 8.05
N GLU A 293 -46.39 52.03 8.21
CA GLU A 293 -47.48 51.44 7.40
C GLU A 293 -47.06 50.92 6.02
N GLY A 294 -47.38 49.67 5.66
CA GLY A 294 -48.64 48.94 5.80
C GLY A 294 -48.93 48.40 4.39
N SER A 295 -49.58 47.29 4.09
CA SER A 295 -50.60 46.48 4.76
C SER A 295 -50.69 45.18 3.92
N ALA A 296 -50.84 43.99 4.52
CA ALA A 296 -52.09 43.19 4.60
C ALA A 296 -52.84 43.02 3.26
N GLY A 297 -53.41 41.87 2.88
CA GLY A 297 -53.88 40.63 3.51
C GLY A 297 -54.68 39.91 2.39
N GLU A 298 -55.49 38.86 2.52
CA GLU A 298 -55.91 37.98 3.60
C GLU A 298 -56.87 36.95 2.96
N GLY A 299 -57.11 35.81 3.63
CA GLY A 299 -58.32 34.99 3.48
C GLY A 299 -58.18 33.73 2.61
N GLY A 300 -58.56 32.53 3.04
CA GLY A 300 -59.21 32.11 4.28
C GLY A 300 -59.33 30.58 4.34
N VAL A 301 -59.41 30.07 5.58
CA VAL A 301 -59.80 28.69 5.96
C VAL A 301 -61.35 28.64 6.06
N PRO A 302 -62.04 27.48 6.15
CA PRO A 302 -62.01 26.64 7.38
C PRO A 302 -62.22 25.11 7.20
N GLY A 303 -61.77 24.35 8.21
CA GLY A 303 -62.57 23.25 8.79
C GLY A 303 -62.03 21.83 8.68
N GLY A 304 -61.78 21.16 9.83
CA GLY A 304 -61.71 19.69 9.86
C GLY A 304 -60.97 19.03 11.04
N SER A 305 -61.56 19.09 12.24
CA SER A 305 -61.56 18.04 13.28
C SER A 305 -60.27 17.56 13.97
N THR A 306 -60.19 17.96 15.25
CA THR A 306 -59.50 17.37 16.41
C THR A 306 -59.93 15.93 16.73
N GLU A 307 -58.98 15.05 17.08
CA GLU A 307 -59.02 14.28 18.35
C GLU A 307 -57.61 13.73 18.68
N ALA A 308 -57.07 14.15 19.82
CA ALA A 308 -55.77 13.77 20.36
C ALA A 308 -55.96 12.85 21.58
N VAL A 309 -55.25 11.73 21.59
CA VAL A 309 -55.20 10.74 22.68
C VAL A 309 -54.09 11.14 23.67
N PRO A 310 -54.28 10.99 25.01
CA PRO A 310 -53.40 11.61 25.99
C PRO A 310 -52.07 10.86 26.19
N THR A 311 -51.01 11.64 26.38
CA THR A 311 -49.71 11.22 26.90
C THR A 311 -49.78 11.12 28.42
N ASP A 312 -49.56 9.91 28.95
CA ASP A 312 -49.31 9.68 30.37
C ASP A 312 -47.80 9.69 30.64
N ALA A 313 -47.44 10.33 31.75
CA ALA A 313 -46.08 10.58 32.19
C ALA A 313 -45.61 9.43 33.08
N ALA A 314 -44.54 8.74 32.68
CA ALA A 314 -43.83 7.79 33.54
C ALA A 314 -42.35 8.19 33.66
N ALA A 315 -41.94 8.34 34.92
CA ALA A 315 -40.61 8.70 35.40
C ALA A 315 -39.48 7.75 34.92
N PRO A 316 -38.21 8.21 34.92
CA PRO A 316 -37.09 7.43 34.43
C PRO A 316 -36.73 6.26 35.35
N ILE A 317 -36.56 5.08 34.76
CA ILE A 317 -36.06 3.85 35.40
C ILE A 317 -34.53 3.96 35.52
N PRO A 318 -33.91 3.67 36.68
CA PRO A 318 -32.46 3.72 36.84
C PRO A 318 -31.76 2.55 36.11
N SER A 319 -30.65 2.85 35.44
CA SER A 319 -29.75 1.86 34.83
C SER A 319 -29.20 0.87 35.87
N PRO A 320 -29.18 -0.45 35.59
CA PRO A 320 -28.43 -1.39 36.41
C PRO A 320 -26.92 -1.23 36.17
N GLY A 321 -26.18 -1.01 37.26
CA GLY A 321 -24.72 -0.96 37.25
C GLY A 321 -24.08 -2.33 36.95
N PRO A 322 -22.81 -2.36 36.52
CA PRO A 322 -22.11 -3.59 36.17
C PRO A 322 -21.87 -4.47 37.43
N PRO A 323 -21.88 -5.81 37.28
CA PRO A 323 -21.62 -6.74 38.38
C PRO A 323 -20.16 -6.68 38.86
N PRO A 324 -19.88 -6.94 40.15
CA PRO A 324 -18.53 -6.93 40.69
C PRO A 324 -17.69 -8.11 40.19
N GLU A 325 -16.42 -7.81 39.90
CA GLU A 325 -15.35 -8.72 39.50
C GLU A 325 -15.04 -9.74 40.63
N PRO A 326 -14.91 -11.05 40.34
CA PRO A 326 -14.55 -12.04 41.36
C PRO A 326 -13.08 -11.91 41.76
N ALA A 327 -12.81 -11.89 43.07
CA ALA A 327 -11.47 -11.90 43.65
C ALA A 327 -10.67 -13.17 43.24
N PRO A 328 -9.35 -13.07 43.06
CA PRO A 328 -8.51 -14.22 42.70
C PRO A 328 -8.39 -15.20 43.87
N ALA A 329 -8.55 -16.49 43.57
CA ALA A 329 -8.31 -17.58 44.53
C ALA A 329 -6.80 -17.72 44.85
N PRO A 330 -6.43 -18.09 46.08
CA PRO A 330 -5.02 -18.25 46.47
C PRO A 330 -4.38 -19.47 45.80
N ALA A 331 -3.16 -19.29 45.30
CA ALA A 331 -2.34 -20.34 44.70
C ALA A 331 -1.94 -21.42 45.74
N PRO A 332 -1.87 -22.72 45.36
CA PRO A 332 -1.36 -23.76 46.23
C PRO A 332 0.16 -23.63 46.43
N ALA A 333 0.61 -23.93 47.65
CA ALA A 333 2.02 -23.91 48.04
C ALA A 333 2.85 -24.99 47.29
N PRO A 334 4.13 -24.76 47.00
CA PRO A 334 4.98 -25.69 46.25
C PRO A 334 5.39 -26.91 47.09
N ASP A 335 5.36 -28.07 46.44
CA ASP A 335 5.82 -29.37 46.93
C ASP A 335 7.37 -29.44 46.86
N PRO A 336 8.10 -29.70 47.97
CA PRO A 336 9.56 -29.67 48.02
C PRO A 336 10.24 -30.94 47.45
N GLY A 337 9.75 -31.46 46.31
CA GLY A 337 10.23 -32.71 45.72
C GLY A 337 10.42 -32.72 44.20
N ALA A 338 10.12 -31.65 43.48
CA ALA A 338 10.25 -31.63 42.01
C ALA A 338 11.67 -31.27 41.56
N GLN A 339 12.32 -32.19 40.83
CA GLN A 339 13.58 -31.95 40.11
C GLN A 339 13.46 -30.75 39.15
N PRO A 340 14.55 -29.98 38.92
CA PRO A 340 14.50 -28.81 38.05
C PRO A 340 14.17 -29.23 36.61
N PRO A 341 13.13 -28.64 35.97
CA PRO A 341 12.89 -28.89 34.56
C PRO A 341 14.01 -28.26 33.74
N VAL A 342 14.53 -29.03 32.78
CA VAL A 342 15.33 -28.50 31.67
C VAL A 342 14.53 -27.36 31.05
N ALA A 343 15.14 -26.17 30.97
CA ALA A 343 14.50 -24.97 30.49
C ALA A 343 13.87 -25.21 29.11
N ALA A 344 12.55 -25.16 29.05
CA ALA A 344 11.84 -25.04 27.77
C ALA A 344 12.28 -23.70 27.13
N PRO A 345 12.55 -23.65 25.82
CA PRO A 345 12.82 -22.39 25.16
C PRO A 345 11.60 -21.49 25.33
N SER A 346 11.81 -20.35 25.97
CA SER A 346 10.83 -19.30 26.13
C SER A 346 10.26 -18.91 24.77
N THR A 347 8.94 -18.79 24.68
CA THR A 347 8.27 -18.20 23.53
C THR A 347 8.90 -16.83 23.23
N PRO A 348 9.32 -16.53 21.98
CA PRO A 348 9.80 -15.20 21.62
C PRO A 348 8.70 -14.17 21.87
N GLY A 349 8.78 -13.49 23.00
CA GLY A 349 7.89 -12.41 23.37
C GLY A 349 8.40 -11.09 22.80
N GLY A 350 7.83 -10.66 21.68
CA GLY A 350 7.55 -9.26 21.31
C GLY A 350 8.67 -8.21 21.36
N THR A 351 9.93 -8.58 21.42
CA THR A 351 11.08 -7.67 21.28
C THR A 351 12.15 -8.38 20.47
N GLY A 352 12.71 -7.70 19.45
CA GLY A 352 13.55 -8.31 18.40
C GLY A 352 14.75 -9.16 18.85
N GLY A 353 15.11 -9.17 20.13
CA GLY A 353 16.07 -10.12 20.70
C GLY A 353 15.59 -11.58 20.70
N GLY A 354 14.28 -11.83 20.84
CA GLY A 354 13.76 -13.19 20.95
C GLY A 354 13.98 -14.05 19.71
N TRP A 355 13.92 -13.46 18.52
CA TRP A 355 14.14 -14.17 17.25
C TRP A 355 15.62 -14.40 16.96
N VAL A 356 16.49 -13.47 17.33
CA VAL A 356 17.94 -13.62 17.20
C VAL A 356 18.45 -14.74 18.11
N ASP A 357 17.99 -14.78 19.37
CA ASP A 357 18.33 -15.83 20.32
C ASP A 357 17.79 -17.19 19.87
N ALA A 358 16.56 -17.24 19.34
CA ALA A 358 15.98 -18.45 18.77
C ALA A 358 16.77 -18.96 17.56
N ALA A 359 17.19 -18.06 16.67
CA ALA A 359 18.02 -18.41 15.52
C ALA A 359 19.38 -18.96 15.95
N GLU A 360 20.05 -18.33 16.90
CA GLU A 360 21.33 -18.80 17.44
C GLU A 360 21.19 -20.22 18.02
N ALA A 361 20.17 -20.45 18.85
CA ALA A 361 19.90 -21.74 19.46
C ALA A 361 19.57 -22.83 18.43
N LEU A 362 18.71 -22.52 17.45
CA LEU A 362 18.30 -23.47 16.42
C LEU A 362 19.43 -23.84 15.47
N LEU A 363 20.26 -22.88 15.07
CA LEU A 363 21.41 -23.16 14.22
C LEU A 363 22.49 -23.97 14.96
N ALA A 364 22.73 -23.67 16.24
CA ALA A 364 23.61 -24.48 17.08
C ALA A 364 23.07 -25.92 17.23
N ALA A 365 21.77 -26.08 17.50
CA ALA A 365 21.14 -27.38 17.63
C ALA A 365 21.15 -28.17 16.30
N ARG A 366 20.89 -27.52 15.16
CA ARG A 366 20.96 -28.13 13.82
C ARG A 366 22.35 -28.70 13.54
N THR A 367 23.41 -27.92 13.79
CA THR A 367 24.80 -28.40 13.57
C THR A 367 25.14 -29.58 14.49
N ALA A 368 24.65 -29.58 15.73
CA ALA A 368 24.80 -30.69 16.67
C ALA A 368 24.05 -31.97 16.24
N CYS A 369 22.95 -31.85 15.50
CA CYS A 369 22.20 -33.01 14.98
C CYS A 369 22.98 -33.81 13.92
N ALA A 370 24.04 -33.27 13.31
CA ALA A 370 24.88 -33.96 12.33
C ALA A 370 24.11 -34.68 11.19
N GLY A 371 22.92 -34.17 10.82
CA GLY A 371 22.07 -34.75 9.77
C GLY A 371 21.12 -35.86 10.21
N GLU A 372 21.04 -36.20 11.50
CA GLU A 372 20.12 -37.23 11.99
C GLU A 372 18.65 -36.74 11.93
N ALA A 373 17.83 -37.41 11.13
CA ALA A 373 16.45 -36.98 10.84
C ALA A 373 15.56 -36.81 12.08
N GLY A 374 15.71 -37.69 13.09
CA GLY A 374 14.95 -37.60 14.34
C GLY A 374 15.32 -36.37 15.18
N CYS A 375 16.59 -36.00 15.18
CA CYS A 375 17.07 -34.78 15.83
C CYS A 375 16.62 -33.53 15.06
N LEU A 376 16.74 -33.56 13.73
CA LEU A 376 16.33 -32.45 12.85
C LEU A 376 14.84 -32.10 12.97
N ALA A 377 13.98 -33.08 13.24
CA ALA A 377 12.55 -32.86 13.44
C ALA A 377 12.22 -31.96 14.66
N THR A 378 13.20 -31.71 15.55
CA THR A 378 13.03 -30.81 16.70
C THR A 378 13.48 -29.37 16.42
N VAL A 379 14.21 -29.15 15.32
CA VAL A 379 14.84 -27.85 14.97
C VAL A 379 14.42 -27.30 13.63
N ALA A 380 13.88 -28.13 12.73
CA ALA A 380 13.41 -27.73 11.40
C ALA A 380 11.94 -28.08 11.20
N GLU A 381 11.21 -27.22 10.48
CA GLU A 381 9.81 -27.44 10.10
C GLU A 381 9.67 -28.67 9.18
N ASP A 382 10.63 -28.83 8.27
CA ASP A 382 10.79 -30.01 7.41
C ASP A 382 12.14 -30.67 7.68
N PRO A 383 12.20 -31.81 8.41
CA PRO A 383 13.45 -32.49 8.72
C PRO A 383 14.13 -33.13 7.50
N ALA A 384 13.43 -33.28 6.37
CA ALA A 384 14.00 -33.79 5.12
C ALA A 384 14.64 -32.68 4.28
N ARG A 385 14.45 -31.41 4.66
CA ARG A 385 15.01 -30.26 3.93
C ARG A 385 16.53 -30.20 4.06
N VAL A 386 17.18 -30.00 2.93
CA VAL A 386 18.62 -29.80 2.84
C VAL A 386 18.90 -28.30 2.76
N PHE A 387 19.72 -27.81 3.68
CA PHE A 387 20.13 -26.41 3.73
C PHE A 387 21.53 -26.22 3.11
N PRO A 388 21.77 -25.13 2.37
CA PRO A 388 23.09 -24.83 1.82
C PRO A 388 24.12 -24.60 2.94
N ALA A 389 25.35 -25.05 2.70
CA ALA A 389 26.42 -24.85 3.66
C ALA A 389 26.93 -23.41 3.64
N GLY A 390 27.18 -22.80 4.80
CA GLY A 390 27.64 -21.41 4.86
C GLY A 390 27.75 -20.83 6.27
N ALA A 391 27.56 -19.51 6.39
CA ALA A 391 27.67 -18.79 7.66
C ALA A 391 26.75 -19.36 8.77
N ALA A 392 25.62 -19.97 8.41
CA ALA A 392 24.69 -20.61 9.33
C ALA A 392 25.26 -21.88 10.00
N ASP A 393 26.30 -22.51 9.44
CA ASP A 393 26.96 -23.68 10.02
C ASP A 393 28.16 -23.33 10.91
N LEU A 394 28.55 -22.05 10.96
CA LEU A 394 29.65 -21.60 11.80
C LEU A 394 29.25 -21.65 13.29
N PRO A 395 30.21 -21.88 14.21
CA PRO A 395 29.97 -21.75 15.64
C PRO A 395 29.48 -20.33 15.99
N GLY A 396 28.66 -20.18 17.04
CA GLY A 396 28.09 -18.89 17.45
C GLY A 396 29.10 -17.74 17.63
N GLY A 397 30.32 -18.05 18.10
CA GLY A 397 31.39 -17.04 18.22
C GLY A 397 32.03 -16.60 16.88
N GLN A 398 31.69 -17.25 15.78
CA GLN A 398 32.22 -17.01 14.43
C GLN A 398 31.13 -16.52 13.44
N ARG A 399 29.92 -16.24 13.94
CA ARG A 399 28.83 -15.66 13.14
C ARG A 399 28.16 -14.51 13.89
N SER A 400 27.57 -13.59 13.14
CA SER A 400 26.71 -12.54 13.67
C SER A 400 25.33 -12.70 13.06
N ILE A 401 24.29 -12.64 13.88
CA ILE A 401 22.90 -12.77 13.47
C ILE A 401 22.23 -11.40 13.62
N THR A 402 21.66 -10.91 12.53
CA THR A 402 20.91 -9.65 12.49
C THR A 402 19.47 -9.94 12.07
N LEU A 403 18.49 -9.55 12.88
CA LEU A 403 17.09 -9.63 12.49
C LEU A 403 16.84 -8.65 11.34
N LEU A 404 16.36 -9.16 10.20
CA LEU A 404 15.98 -8.33 9.06
C LEU A 404 14.50 -7.97 9.11
N ASP A 405 13.65 -8.94 9.41
CA ASP A 405 12.20 -8.75 9.44
C ASP A 405 11.49 -9.77 10.34
N GLU A 406 10.31 -9.40 10.83
CA GLU A 406 9.43 -10.22 11.66
C GLU A 406 7.99 -10.16 11.11
N TYR A 407 7.43 -11.34 10.80
CA TYR A 407 6.11 -11.51 10.20
C TYR A 407 5.20 -12.36 11.09
N GLY A 408 4.74 -11.81 12.22
CA GLY A 408 3.58 -12.30 12.98
C GLY A 408 3.50 -13.82 13.21
N GLY A 409 4.66 -14.49 13.37
CA GLY A 409 4.75 -15.95 13.29
C GLY A 409 5.92 -16.47 12.46
N ALA A 410 6.61 -15.62 11.71
CA ALA A 410 7.87 -15.95 11.05
C ALA A 410 8.89 -14.83 11.26
N ALA A 411 10.18 -15.12 11.07
CA ALA A 411 11.22 -14.10 11.08
C ALA A 411 12.29 -14.43 10.05
N VAL A 412 12.90 -13.38 9.49
CA VAL A 412 14.04 -13.51 8.59
C VAL A 412 15.23 -12.87 9.27
N VAL A 413 16.29 -13.66 9.46
CA VAL A 413 17.56 -13.17 10.01
C VAL A 413 18.65 -13.31 8.98
N ARG A 414 19.56 -12.34 8.95
CA ARG A 414 20.81 -12.43 8.21
C ARG A 414 21.89 -12.99 9.12
N VAL A 415 22.63 -13.97 8.62
CA VAL A 415 23.77 -14.59 9.29
C VAL A 415 25.01 -14.29 8.47
N ASP A 416 25.92 -13.54 9.08
CA ASP A 416 27.21 -13.20 8.48
C ASP A 416 28.33 -13.91 9.24
N ALA A 417 29.41 -14.27 8.55
CA ALA A 417 30.60 -14.78 9.21
C ALA A 417 31.40 -13.62 9.83
N THR A 418 31.73 -13.70 11.12
CA THR A 418 32.50 -12.64 11.80
C THR A 418 34.00 -12.75 11.54
N ALA A 419 34.47 -13.96 11.20
CA ALA A 419 35.81 -14.20 10.73
C ALA A 419 35.79 -15.30 9.66
N THR A 420 36.28 -14.97 8.46
CA THR A 420 36.41 -15.78 7.22
C THR A 420 35.23 -15.73 6.24
N GLY A 421 35.56 -15.70 4.95
CA GLY A 421 34.67 -15.47 3.80
C GLY A 421 33.71 -16.62 3.47
N ALA A 422 33.01 -17.13 4.48
CA ALA A 422 31.80 -17.91 4.24
C ALA A 422 30.70 -16.97 3.73
N THR A 423 29.92 -17.44 2.76
CA THR A 423 28.83 -16.67 2.17
C THR A 423 27.83 -16.29 3.25
N SER A 424 27.46 -15.00 3.30
CA SER A 424 26.35 -14.53 4.13
C SER A 424 25.07 -15.27 3.75
N GLN A 425 24.25 -15.60 4.74
CA GLN A 425 23.02 -16.37 4.54
C GLN A 425 21.81 -15.67 5.13
N LEU A 426 20.64 -15.87 4.51
CA LEU A 426 19.34 -15.54 5.06
C LEU A 426 18.73 -16.80 5.66
N VAL A 427 18.33 -16.73 6.92
CA VAL A 427 17.70 -17.83 7.64
C VAL A 427 16.27 -17.44 7.97
N VAL A 428 15.32 -18.31 7.60
CA VAL A 428 13.89 -18.12 7.84
C VAL A 428 13.46 -19.01 9.00
N LEU A 429 12.85 -18.40 10.00
CA LEU A 429 12.26 -19.06 11.16
C LEU A 429 10.74 -18.97 11.11
N VAL A 430 10.05 -19.99 11.62
CA VAL A 430 8.60 -19.99 11.79
C VAL A 430 8.20 -20.47 13.17
N LEU A 431 7.13 -19.90 13.72
CA LEU A 431 6.46 -20.32 14.94
C LEU A 431 5.38 -21.34 14.60
N THR A 432 5.62 -22.59 14.92
CA THR A 432 4.64 -23.68 14.77
C THR A 432 4.26 -24.20 16.15
N ALA A 433 2.97 -24.13 16.49
CA ALA A 433 2.45 -24.52 17.81
C ALA A 433 3.21 -23.88 18.99
N GLY A 434 3.61 -22.61 18.84
CA GLY A 434 4.33 -21.85 19.87
C GLY A 434 5.83 -22.15 19.97
N LYS A 435 6.41 -22.91 19.04
CA LYS A 435 7.84 -23.24 18.97
C LYS A 435 8.46 -22.69 17.69
N ALA A 436 9.62 -22.04 17.80
CA ALA A 436 10.38 -21.60 16.65
C ALA A 436 11.08 -22.79 15.98
N LEU A 437 11.02 -22.88 14.65
CA LEU A 437 11.67 -23.90 13.83
C LEU A 437 12.34 -23.25 12.62
N LEU A 438 13.41 -23.86 12.12
CA LEU A 438 14.06 -23.50 10.86
C LEU A 438 13.18 -23.92 9.69
N ARG A 439 12.80 -22.96 8.85
CA ARG A 439 12.06 -23.22 7.62
C ARG A 439 12.96 -23.23 6.40
N ASP A 440 13.85 -22.24 6.29
CA ASP A 440 14.74 -22.12 5.13
C ASP A 440 16.09 -21.47 5.44
N ILE A 441 17.09 -21.75 4.61
CA ILE A 441 18.41 -21.10 4.62
C ILE A 441 18.81 -20.85 3.15
N HIS A 442 19.17 -19.61 2.84
CA HIS A 442 19.56 -19.20 1.49
C HIS A 442 20.87 -18.42 1.52
N ASP A 443 21.69 -18.57 0.47
CA ASP A 443 22.87 -17.73 0.28
C ASP A 443 22.45 -16.34 -0.21
N VAL A 444 23.07 -15.29 0.33
CA VAL A 444 22.95 -13.93 -0.18
C VAL A 444 23.80 -13.84 -1.45
N ALA A 445 23.17 -13.64 -2.61
CA ALA A 445 23.90 -13.43 -3.84
C ALA A 445 24.72 -12.13 -3.75
N GLU A 446 26.05 -12.23 -3.79
CA GLU A 446 26.93 -11.08 -4.01
C GLU A 446 26.63 -10.54 -5.42
N GLN A 447 25.97 -9.38 -5.50
CA GLN A 447 25.93 -8.62 -6.75
C GLN A 447 27.35 -8.11 -7.00
N GLY A 448 28.11 -8.85 -7.81
CA GLY A 448 29.44 -8.46 -8.25
C GLY A 448 29.40 -7.06 -8.85
N GLY A 449 30.22 -6.16 -8.29
CA GLY A 449 30.27 -4.74 -8.64
C GLY A 449 30.95 -4.40 -9.96
#